data_AF-A0A845GBQ3-F1
#
_entry.id   AF-A0A845GBQ3-F1
#
_cell.length_a   1.000
_cell.length_b   1.000
_cell.length_c   1.000
_cell.angle_alpha   90.00
_cell.angle_beta   90.00
_cell.angle_gamma   90.00
#
_symmetry.space_group_name_H-M   'P 1'
#
loop_
_entity.id
_entity.type
_entity.pdbx_description
1 polymer ?
#
loop_
_entity_poly.entity_id
_entity_poly.type
_entity_poly.pdbx_seq_one_letter_code
_entity_poly.pdbx_strand_id
1 'polypeptide(L)'
;MSQLPIDLLEPAGFDDFLRYLNDHLSDNGRGDTAYFQPLPRGDSRFPADKADAFQTGMRTPLDAPGWRRVWVARADDGRIAG
;
A
#
# COMPACT_ATOMS: atom_id res chain seq x y z
N MET A 1 24.44 3.52 1.38
CA MET A 1 23.00 3.22 1.25
C MET A 1 22.59 2.55 2.55
N SER A 2 21.67 3.14 3.30
CA SER A 2 21.09 2.49 4.49
C SER A 2 20.28 1.28 4.05
N GLN A 3 20.44 0.16 4.74
CA GLN A 3 19.66 -1.05 4.48
C GLN A 3 18.28 -0.88 5.12
N LEU A 4 17.21 -0.87 4.32
CA LEU A 4 15.85 -0.82 4.83
C LEU A 4 15.40 -2.26 5.18
N PRO A 5 15.04 -2.56 6.44
CA PRO A 5 14.44 -3.85 6.77
C PRO A 5 13.11 -4.01 6.02
N ILE A 6 12.84 -5.23 5.57
CA ILE A 6 11.57 -5.61 4.97
C ILE A 6 10.83 -6.53 5.95
N ASP A 7 9.65 -6.13 6.39
CA ASP A 7 8.79 -6.92 7.27
C ASP A 7 7.43 -7.20 6.63
N LEU A 8 6.82 -8.31 7.06
CA LEU A 8 5.43 -8.61 6.74
C LEU A 8 4.53 -7.61 7.47
N LEU A 9 3.65 -6.94 6.73
CA LEU A 9 2.66 -6.03 7.30
C LEU A 9 1.54 -6.83 7.97
N GLU A 10 1.42 -6.68 9.28
CA GLU A 10 0.28 -7.19 10.04
C GLU A 10 -1.02 -6.44 9.68
N PRO A 11 -2.21 -7.08 9.72
CA PRO A 11 -3.48 -6.44 9.36
C PRO A 11 -3.79 -5.15 10.14
N ALA A 12 -3.25 -5.01 11.36
CA ALA A 12 -3.39 -3.80 12.18
C ALA A 12 -2.63 -2.59 11.59
N GLY A 13 -1.60 -2.81 10.78
CA GLY A 13 -0.83 -1.75 10.12
C GLY A 13 -1.41 -1.30 8.78
N PHE A 14 -2.56 -1.84 8.35
CA PHE A 14 -3.12 -1.55 7.04
C PHE A 14 -3.45 -0.07 6.84
N ASP A 15 -3.92 0.63 7.88
CA ASP A 15 -4.29 2.05 7.76
C ASP A 15 -3.07 2.95 7.49
N ASP A 16 -1.91 2.60 8.06
CA ASP A 16 -0.66 3.31 7.79
C ASP A 16 -0.16 3.04 6.36
N PHE A 17 -0.29 1.80 5.89
CA PHE A 17 -0.02 1.46 4.49
C PHE A 17 -0.96 2.18 3.53
N LEU A 18 -2.25 2.22 3.81
CA LEU A 18 -3.23 2.91 2.98
C LEU A 18 -2.95 4.42 2.92
N ARG A 19 -2.48 5.01 4.04
CA ARG A 19 -2.04 6.41 4.08
C ARG A 19 -0.82 6.64 3.19
N TYR A 20 0.20 5.80 3.32
CA TYR A 20 1.40 5.82 2.47
C TYR A 20 1.03 5.69 0.98
N LEU A 21 0.22 4.69 0.63
CA LEU A 21 -0.23 4.49 -0.75
C LEU A 21 -1.00 5.69 -1.28
N ASN A 22 -1.91 6.25 -0.48
CA ASN A 22 -2.70 7.40 -0.87
C ASN A 22 -1.85 8.67 -1.05
N ASP A 23 -0.76 8.83 -0.29
CA ASP A 23 0.19 9.92 -0.48
C ASP A 23 0.81 9.84 -1.88
N HIS A 24 1.32 8.67 -2.29
CA HIS A 24 1.82 8.45 -3.64
C HIS A 24 0.76 8.64 -4.72
N LEU A 25 -0.46 8.16 -4.47
CA LEU A 25 -1.56 8.31 -5.43
C LEU A 25 -2.04 9.76 -5.58
N SER A 26 -1.73 10.64 -4.62
CA SER A 26 -2.17 12.03 -4.66
C SER A 26 -1.58 12.82 -5.83
N ASP A 27 -0.37 12.47 -6.27
CA ASP A 27 0.33 13.12 -7.39
C ASP A 27 0.36 12.26 -8.66
N ASN A 28 -0.34 11.11 -8.65
CA ASN A 28 -0.33 10.12 -9.71
C ASN A 28 -0.73 10.69 -11.08
N GLY A 29 0.24 10.80 -11.99
CA GLY A 29 0.01 11.32 -13.34
C GLY A 29 -0.37 12.81 -13.40
N ARG A 30 -0.17 13.58 -12.32
CA ARG A 30 -0.41 15.03 -12.27
C ARG A 30 0.80 15.81 -12.79
N GLY A 31 0.57 16.77 -13.68
CA GLY A 31 1.65 17.57 -14.28
C GLY A 31 2.68 16.67 -14.98
N ASP A 32 3.94 16.80 -14.56
CA ASP A 32 5.08 16.00 -15.04
C ASP A 32 5.35 14.74 -14.20
N THR A 33 4.55 14.48 -13.15
CA THR A 33 4.71 13.29 -12.29
C THR A 33 4.30 12.03 -13.04
N ALA A 34 5.16 11.00 -13.00
CA ALA A 34 4.88 9.70 -13.58
C ALA A 34 3.72 8.98 -12.86
N TYR A 35 3.10 8.00 -13.53
CA TYR A 35 2.12 7.14 -12.88
C TYR A 35 2.80 6.19 -11.89
N PHE A 36 2.34 6.23 -10.65
CA PHE A 36 2.60 5.21 -9.63
C PHE A 36 1.76 3.96 -9.87
N GLN A 37 0.49 4.13 -10.28
CA GLN A 37 -0.42 3.05 -10.68
C GLN A 37 -1.31 3.50 -11.85
N PRO A 38 -1.84 2.54 -12.65
CA PRO A 38 -2.74 2.84 -13.77
C PRO A 38 -4.14 3.23 -13.27
N LEU A 39 -4.23 4.41 -12.64
CA LEU A 39 -5.47 5.05 -12.20
C LEU A 39 -5.69 6.34 -13.01
N PRO A 40 -6.95 6.70 -13.31
CA PRO A 40 -7.28 7.99 -13.94
C PRO A 40 -6.73 9.17 -13.13
N ARG A 41 -6.30 10.25 -13.79
CA ARG A 41 -5.76 11.45 -13.13
C ARG A 41 -6.73 12.13 -12.14
N GLY A 42 -8.03 11.95 -12.36
CA GLY A 42 -9.06 12.43 -11.45
C GLY A 42 -9.14 11.63 -10.14
N ASP A 43 -8.65 10.40 -10.16
CA ASP A 43 -8.64 9.50 -9.01
C ASP A 43 -7.28 9.60 -8.31
N SER A 44 -7.29 10.15 -7.10
CA SER A 44 -6.08 10.44 -6.31
C SER A 44 -5.96 9.59 -5.05
N ARG A 45 -6.79 8.54 -4.95
CA ARG A 45 -6.92 7.66 -3.79
C ARG A 45 -7.16 6.24 -4.23
N PHE A 46 -6.71 5.29 -3.41
CA PHE A 46 -7.03 3.90 -3.57
C PHE A 46 -8.53 3.67 -3.30
N PRO A 47 -9.28 3.01 -4.20
CA PRO A 47 -10.72 2.81 -4.04
C PRO A 47 -11.07 2.08 -2.74
N ALA A 48 -12.12 2.53 -2.05
CA ALA A 48 -12.51 2.01 -0.74
C ALA A 48 -12.91 0.53 -0.78
N ASP A 49 -13.69 0.14 -1.79
CA ASP A 49 -14.08 -1.26 -2.04
C ASP A 49 -12.85 -2.17 -2.22
N LYS A 50 -11.82 -1.67 -2.91
CA LYS A 50 -10.54 -2.37 -3.07
C LYS A 50 -9.76 -2.43 -1.76
N ALA A 51 -9.78 -1.38 -0.95
CA ALA A 51 -9.15 -1.35 0.37
C ALA A 51 -9.76 -2.43 1.28
N ASP A 52 -11.09 -2.49 1.35
CA ASP A 52 -11.83 -3.48 2.15
C ASP A 52 -11.54 -4.90 1.70
N ALA A 53 -11.58 -5.15 0.39
CA ALA A 53 -11.22 -6.44 -0.18
C ALA A 53 -9.77 -6.81 0.17
N PHE A 54 -8.84 -5.86 0.09
CA PHE A 54 -7.43 -6.08 0.38
C PHE A 54 -7.22 -6.48 1.84
N GLN A 55 -7.81 -5.73 2.77
CA GLN A 55 -7.72 -6.00 4.20
C GLN A 55 -8.39 -7.33 4.57
N THR A 56 -9.46 -7.71 3.87
CA THR A 56 -10.07 -9.06 3.98
C THR A 56 -9.06 -10.13 3.59
N GLY A 57 -8.41 -9.99 2.42
CA GLY A 57 -7.40 -10.93 1.93
C GLY A 57 -6.19 -11.07 2.86
N MET A 58 -5.80 -10.00 3.57
CA MET A 58 -4.73 -10.08 4.58
C MET A 58 -5.09 -10.98 5.76
N ARG A 59 -6.38 -11.10 6.10
CA ARG A 59 -6.88 -11.96 7.18
C ARG A 59 -7.21 -13.37 6.71
N THR A 60 -7.28 -13.59 5.40
CA THR A 60 -7.54 -14.90 4.81
C THR A 60 -6.35 -15.84 5.03
N PRO A 61 -6.60 -17.10 5.46
CA PRO A 61 -5.57 -18.14 5.54
C PRO A 61 -4.86 -18.36 4.20
N LEU A 62 -3.57 -18.74 4.24
CA LEU A 62 -2.74 -18.88 3.03
C LEU A 62 -3.21 -20.02 2.10
N ASP A 63 -3.92 -20.99 2.63
CA ASP A 63 -4.50 -22.13 1.91
C ASP A 63 -5.91 -21.86 1.38
N ALA A 64 -6.48 -20.68 1.66
CA ALA A 64 -7.80 -20.28 1.21
C ALA A 64 -7.75 -19.31 0.03
N PRO A 65 -8.63 -19.44 -0.99
CA PRO A 65 -8.69 -18.51 -2.11
C PRO A 65 -8.88 -17.05 -1.66
N GLY A 66 -8.19 -16.13 -2.36
CA GLY A 66 -8.30 -14.69 -2.10
C GLY A 66 -7.34 -14.14 -1.05
N TRP A 67 -6.40 -14.95 -0.55
CA TRP A 67 -5.37 -14.48 0.38
C TRP A 67 -4.47 -13.41 -0.25
N ARG A 68 -4.02 -12.49 0.60
CA ARG A 68 -3.07 -11.42 0.27
C ARG A 68 -2.04 -11.26 1.38
N ARG A 69 -0.81 -10.95 1.02
CA ARG A 69 0.27 -10.57 1.96
C ARG A 69 1.00 -9.36 1.41
N VAL A 70 1.44 -8.48 2.30
CA VAL A 70 2.15 -7.25 1.96
C VAL A 70 3.43 -7.23 2.76
N TRP A 71 4.52 -6.93 2.08
CA TRP A 71 5.79 -6.65 2.71
C TRP A 71 6.08 -5.17 2.52
N VAL A 72 6.57 -4.53 3.57
CA VAL A 72 6.93 -3.12 3.56
C VAL A 72 8.39 -2.97 3.93
N ALA A 73 9.08 -2.07 3.25
CA ALA A 73 10.37 -1.55 3.70
C ALA A 73 10.14 -0.46 4.75
N ARG A 74 10.89 -0.48 5.84
CA ARG A 74 10.81 0.56 6.88
C ARG A 74 12.04 1.44 6.94
N ALA A 75 11.82 2.73 7.14
CA ALA A 75 12.86 3.68 7.52
C ALA A 75 13.26 3.47 8.99
N ASP A 76 14.37 4.10 9.41
CA ASP A 76 14.91 4.02 10.77
C ASP A 76 13.91 4.51 11.85
N ASP A 77 12.95 5.36 11.47
CA ASP A 77 11.88 5.87 12.33
C ASP A 77 10.60 5.01 12.30
N GLY A 78 10.63 3.87 11.63
CA GLY A 78 9.53 2.90 11.52
C GLY A 78 8.46 3.23 10.47
N ARG A 79 8.55 4.38 9.78
CA ARG A 79 7.65 4.71 8.68
C ARG A 79 7.86 3.78 7.49
N ILE A 80 6.78 3.51 6.76
CA ILE A 80 6.84 2.81 5.48
C ILE A 80 7.62 3.67 4.48
N ALA A 81 8.59 3.05 3.81
CA ALA A 81 9.49 3.67 2.85
C ALA A 81 9.48 2.99 1.48
N GLY A 82 8.76 1.88 1.33
CA GLY A 82 8.72 1.07 0.11
C GLY A 82 7.78 -0.11 0.24
#